data_AF-A0A2C6KUJ5-F1
#
_entry.id   AF-A0A2C6KUJ5-F1
#
_cell.length_a   1.000
_cell.length_b   1.000
_cell.length_c   1.000
_cell.angle_alpha   90.00
_cell.angle_beta   90.00
_cell.angle_gamma   90.00
#
_symmetry.space_group_name_H-M   'P 1'
#
loop_
_entity.id
_entity.type
_entity.pdbx_description
1 polymer ?
#
loop_
_entity_poly.entity_id
_entity_poly.type
_entity_poly.pdbx_seq_one_letter_code
_entity_poly.pdbx_strand_id
1 'polypeptide(L)'
;MVHTNIGELINDFRAYLSILKDVHDALDIKKAFDYARQYLPHDAIGLLEGLVNELGSQRAQPHALSPGDAMGRFQRLAEGRKKILFTLNQGGGLGGDDGGAVAMTRELLFLDLALEQQQGVLLQGNASSLKLQELVVVLREMLLTASAHKPVSTELRSMYADWAHLGDSLAATASSSSSSSSHHLVEDSREAALLLKALADRVVRYVGNTIDDVQEQLGSKSVYLGNQVGTEKKVLDVFVDEVLRGSALFSLSLVVKRLEPLLRAAAMLPPWQLISIVERVQGELVSIDQLKNIQ
;
A
#
# COMPACT_ATOMS: atom_id res chain seq x y z
N MET A 1 -30.06 -30.46 36.25
CA MET A 1 -29.54 -29.09 36.42
C MET A 1 -28.04 -29.15 36.20
N VAL A 2 -27.54 -28.58 35.11
CA VAL A 2 -26.09 -28.50 34.87
C VAL A 2 -25.55 -27.48 35.89
N HIS A 3 -24.77 -27.94 36.86
CA HIS A 3 -24.05 -27.06 37.77
C HIS A 3 -22.88 -26.45 37.01
N THR A 4 -23.15 -25.35 36.29
CA THR A 4 -22.10 -24.58 35.64
C THR A 4 -21.26 -23.91 36.72
N ASN A 5 -19.98 -24.28 36.80
CA ASN A 5 -19.05 -23.72 37.76
C ASN A 5 -18.76 -22.26 37.36
N ILE A 6 -19.34 -21.32 38.10
CA ILE A 6 -19.22 -19.87 37.84
C ILE A 6 -17.74 -19.44 37.78
N GLY A 7 -16.85 -20.10 38.52
CA GLY A 7 -15.41 -19.82 38.50
C GLY A 7 -14.75 -20.17 37.17
N GLU A 8 -15.14 -21.29 36.53
CA GLU A 8 -14.64 -21.67 35.21
C GLU A 8 -15.15 -20.69 34.14
N LEU A 9 -16.43 -20.30 34.20
CA LEU A 9 -17.01 -19.34 33.26
C LEU A 9 -16.33 -17.97 33.35
N ILE A 10 -15.98 -17.51 34.56
CA ILE A 10 -15.25 -16.25 34.75
C ILE A 10 -13.81 -16.35 34.18
N ASN A 11 -13.16 -17.50 34.32
CA ASN A 11 -11.83 -17.72 33.76
C ASN A 11 -11.86 -17.79 32.23
N ASP A 12 -12.84 -18.50 31.65
CA ASP A 12 -13.06 -18.54 30.21
C ASP A 12 -13.40 -17.17 29.65
N PHE A 13 -14.21 -16.39 30.37
CA PHE A 13 -14.52 -15.02 29.97
C PHE A 13 -13.30 -14.11 30.06
N ARG A 14 -12.44 -14.29 31.07
CA ARG A 14 -11.19 -13.54 31.21
C ARG A 14 -10.17 -13.93 30.14
N ALA A 15 -10.08 -15.21 29.78
CA ALA A 15 -9.26 -15.71 28.68
C ALA A 15 -9.78 -15.21 27.34
N TYR A 16 -11.09 -15.24 27.12
CA TYR A 16 -11.74 -14.67 25.93
C TYR A 16 -11.47 -13.16 25.82
N LEU A 17 -11.63 -12.40 26.90
CA LEU A 17 -11.29 -10.97 26.93
C LEU A 17 -9.80 -10.72 26.72
N SER A 18 -8.92 -11.60 27.20
CA SER A 18 -7.49 -11.52 26.92
C SER A 18 -7.21 -11.76 25.44
N ILE A 19 -7.78 -12.81 24.84
CA ILE A 19 -7.62 -13.10 23.41
C ILE A 19 -8.19 -11.97 22.56
N LEU A 20 -9.37 -11.46 22.90
CA LEU A 20 -10.01 -10.36 22.18
C LEU A 20 -9.21 -9.07 22.31
N LYS A 21 -8.60 -8.84 23.47
CA LYS A 21 -7.63 -7.77 23.69
C LYS A 21 -6.37 -8.01 22.86
N ASP A 22 -5.75 -9.18 22.90
CA ASP A 22 -4.50 -9.51 22.19
C ASP A 22 -4.66 -9.41 20.65
N VAL A 23 -5.82 -9.85 20.12
CA VAL A 23 -6.18 -9.72 18.70
C VAL A 23 -6.40 -8.25 18.31
N HIS A 24 -6.98 -7.44 19.18
CA HIS A 24 -7.07 -6.00 18.98
C HIS A 24 -5.73 -5.28 19.20
N ASP A 25 -4.88 -5.80 20.08
CA ASP A 25 -3.60 -5.23 20.50
C ASP A 25 -2.54 -5.36 19.42
N ALA A 26 -2.55 -6.46 18.66
CA ALA A 26 -1.70 -6.65 17.48
C ALA A 26 -2.01 -5.64 16.34
N LEU A 27 -3.21 -5.07 16.33
CA LEU A 27 -3.66 -4.03 15.40
C LEU A 27 -3.72 -2.64 16.06
N ASP A 28 -3.51 -2.54 17.37
CA ASP A 28 -3.41 -1.28 18.08
C ASP A 28 -2.05 -0.66 17.79
N ILE A 29 -2.03 0.30 16.88
CA ILE A 29 -0.83 1.03 16.48
C ILE A 29 -0.02 1.54 17.67
N LYS A 30 -0.66 1.90 18.80
CA LYS A 30 0.06 2.35 20.00
C LYS A 30 0.85 1.22 20.64
N LYS A 31 0.24 0.04 20.79
CA LYS A 31 0.91 -1.12 21.38
C LYS A 31 1.95 -1.70 20.43
N ALA A 32 1.64 -1.81 19.14
CA ALA A 32 2.61 -2.21 18.13
C ALA A 32 3.84 -1.28 18.14
N PHE A 33 3.62 0.03 18.31
CA PHE A 33 4.71 0.98 18.49
C PHE A 33 5.49 0.74 19.79
N ASP A 34 4.82 0.56 20.93
CA ASP A 34 5.48 0.33 22.22
C ASP A 34 6.36 -0.94 22.20
N TYR A 35 5.91 -2.03 21.57
CA TYR A 35 6.69 -3.26 21.41
C TYR A 35 7.86 -3.10 20.42
N ALA A 36 7.64 -2.40 19.32
CA ALA A 36 8.66 -2.15 18.31
C ALA A 36 9.69 -1.07 18.72
N ARG A 37 9.37 -0.23 19.72
CA ARG A 37 10.12 0.99 20.07
C ARG A 37 11.62 0.76 20.25
N GLN A 38 11.99 -0.33 20.90
CA GLN A 38 13.39 -0.68 21.18
C GLN A 38 14.20 -1.06 19.93
N TYR A 39 13.53 -1.42 18.84
CA TYR A 39 14.15 -1.84 17.59
C TYR A 39 14.19 -0.73 16.53
N LEU A 40 13.50 0.39 16.78
CA LEU A 40 13.43 1.51 15.86
C LEU A 40 14.67 2.41 15.98
N PRO A 41 15.14 3.00 14.86
CA PRO A 41 16.18 4.01 14.91
C PRO A 41 15.64 5.29 15.58
N HIS A 42 16.53 6.05 16.24
CA HIS A 42 16.14 7.20 17.06
C HIS A 42 15.32 8.26 16.32
N ASP A 43 15.61 8.50 15.04
CA ASP A 43 14.89 9.43 14.18
C ASP A 43 13.49 8.91 13.79
N ALA A 44 13.27 7.59 13.73
CA ALA A 44 11.95 7.00 13.53
C ALA A 44 11.05 7.11 14.76
N ILE A 45 11.63 6.97 15.96
CA ILE A 45 10.86 6.97 17.23
C ILE A 45 10.04 8.27 17.37
N GLY A 46 10.68 9.44 17.22
CA GLY A 46 9.99 10.71 17.39
C GLY A 46 8.90 10.95 16.34
N LEU A 47 9.13 10.55 15.09
CA LEU A 47 8.16 10.64 14.00
C LEU A 47 6.94 9.74 14.25
N LEU A 48 7.19 8.48 14.64
CA LEU A 48 6.14 7.49 14.87
C LEU A 48 5.36 7.79 16.16
N GLU A 49 6.02 8.24 17.22
CA GLU A 49 5.36 8.68 18.45
C GLU A 49 4.41 9.87 18.19
N GLY A 50 4.85 10.84 17.37
CA GLY A 50 3.99 11.94 16.92
C GLY A 50 2.76 11.45 16.14
N LEU A 51 2.94 10.51 15.21
CA LEU A 51 1.84 9.92 14.44
C LEU A 51 0.86 9.14 15.31
N VAL A 52 1.35 8.30 16.22
CA VAL A 52 0.52 7.51 17.15
C VAL A 52 -0.33 8.43 18.02
N ASN A 53 0.27 9.50 18.55
CA ASN A 53 -0.45 10.48 19.37
C ASN A 53 -1.52 11.22 18.59
N GLU A 54 -1.24 11.63 17.35
CA GLU A 54 -2.20 12.29 16.47
C GLU A 54 -3.37 11.37 16.09
N LEU A 55 -3.09 10.11 15.75
CA LEU A 55 -4.13 9.13 15.43
C LEU A 55 -5.01 8.83 16.65
N GLY A 56 -4.39 8.78 17.84
CA GLY A 56 -5.10 8.64 19.11
C GLY A 56 -6.01 9.83 19.40
N SER A 57 -5.53 11.07 19.19
CA SER A 57 -6.34 12.28 19.43
C SER A 57 -7.49 12.41 18.44
N GLN A 58 -7.29 12.07 17.16
CA GLN A 58 -8.36 12.09 16.18
C GLN A 58 -9.44 11.03 16.45
N ARG A 59 -9.07 9.86 16.98
CA ARG A 59 -10.05 8.85 17.41
C ARG A 59 -10.92 9.38 18.56
N ALA A 60 -10.34 10.16 19.46
CA ALA A 60 -11.07 10.79 20.56
C ALA A 60 -11.94 11.98 20.10
N GLN A 61 -11.49 12.73 19.09
CA GLN A 61 -12.20 13.88 18.54
C GLN A 61 -12.23 13.81 17.00
N PRO A 62 -13.26 13.14 16.44
CA PRO A 62 -13.40 12.99 14.99
C PRO A 62 -13.62 14.35 14.33
N HIS A 63 -12.67 14.75 13.50
CA HIS A 63 -12.80 15.92 12.62
C HIS A 63 -12.43 15.53 11.20
N ALA A 64 -13.04 16.19 10.23
CA ALA A 64 -12.67 16.03 8.83
C ALA A 64 -11.27 16.62 8.62
N LEU A 65 -10.38 15.83 8.03
CA LEU A 65 -9.06 16.30 7.62
C LEU A 65 -9.19 17.16 6.37
N SER A 66 -8.44 18.26 6.30
CA SER A 66 -8.25 18.94 5.03
C SER A 66 -7.43 18.06 4.08
N PRO A 67 -7.57 18.20 2.75
CA PRO A 67 -6.77 17.43 1.80
C PRO A 67 -5.25 17.60 2.01
N GLY A 68 -4.81 18.81 2.38
CA GLY A 68 -3.40 19.08 2.66
C GLY A 68 -2.90 18.36 3.92
N ASP A 69 -3.70 18.34 4.98
CA ASP A 69 -3.37 17.61 6.21
C ASP A 69 -3.37 16.09 5.98
N ALA A 70 -4.30 15.60 5.15
CA ALA A 70 -4.33 14.20 4.75
C ALA A 70 -3.05 13.81 3.99
N MET A 71 -2.61 14.64 3.03
CA MET A 71 -1.36 14.38 2.30
C MET A 71 -0.13 14.45 3.22
N GLY A 72 -0.05 15.46 4.10
CA GLY A 72 1.04 15.58 5.07
C GLY A 72 1.10 14.41 6.06
N ARG A 73 -0.05 13.86 6.44
CA ARG A 73 -0.11 12.63 7.23
C ARG A 73 0.32 11.41 6.43
N PHE A 74 -0.13 11.27 5.18
CA PHE A 74 0.28 10.17 4.31
C PHE A 74 1.80 10.11 4.17
N GLN A 75 2.45 11.26 3.93
CA GLN A 75 3.90 11.36 3.81
C GLN A 75 4.63 10.93 5.09
N ARG A 76 4.14 11.35 6.26
CA ARG A 76 4.71 10.92 7.55
C ARG A 76 4.53 9.42 7.78
N LEU A 77 3.36 8.86 7.46
CA LEU A 77 3.14 7.40 7.51
C LEU A 77 4.11 6.67 6.57
N ALA A 78 4.28 7.16 5.34
CA ALA A 78 5.19 6.57 4.35
C ALA A 78 6.65 6.60 4.82
N GLU A 79 7.11 7.73 5.36
CA GLU A 79 8.45 7.86 5.91
C GLU A 79 8.67 6.94 7.12
N GLY A 80 7.68 6.82 8.02
CA GLY A 80 7.73 5.89 9.14
C GLY A 80 7.87 4.43 8.69
N ARG A 81 7.04 4.00 7.74
CA ARG A 81 7.12 2.66 7.13
C ARG A 81 8.45 2.42 6.42
N LYS A 82 8.95 3.39 5.67
CA LYS A 82 10.25 3.31 4.99
C LYS A 82 11.39 3.06 5.98
N LYS A 83 11.41 3.76 7.13
CA LYS A 83 12.42 3.53 8.17
C LYS A 83 12.32 2.12 8.75
N ILE A 84 11.10 1.63 9.03
CA ILE A 84 10.86 0.27 9.52
C ILE A 84 11.37 -0.78 8.52
N LEU A 85 11.01 -0.63 7.25
CA LEU A 85 11.41 -1.57 6.20
C LEU A 85 12.92 -1.58 5.96
N PHE A 86 13.57 -0.44 6.10
CA PHE A 86 15.02 -0.35 6.01
C PHE A 86 15.69 -1.10 7.18
N THR A 87 15.20 -0.91 8.41
CA THR A 87 15.65 -1.67 9.58
C THR A 87 15.44 -3.18 9.41
N LEU A 88 14.26 -3.59 8.91
CA LEU A 88 13.96 -4.98 8.60
C LEU A 88 14.92 -5.57 7.55
N ASN A 89 15.22 -4.84 6.48
CA ASN A 89 16.11 -5.32 5.43
C ASN A 89 17.60 -5.34 5.84
N GLN A 90 18.00 -4.58 6.87
CA GLN A 90 19.39 -4.54 7.35
C GLN A 90 19.69 -5.57 8.44
N GLY A 91 18.75 -5.79 9.36
CA GLY A 91 18.99 -6.63 10.54
C GLY A 91 17.89 -7.65 10.82
N GLY A 92 16.81 -7.66 10.05
CA GLY A 92 15.72 -8.62 10.20
C GLY A 92 16.10 -9.99 9.66
N GLY A 93 15.41 -11.03 10.15
CA GLY A 93 15.70 -12.39 9.74
C GLY A 93 14.85 -13.42 10.49
N LEU A 94 14.45 -14.46 9.76
CA LEU A 94 13.73 -15.63 10.29
C LEU A 94 14.56 -16.93 10.21
N GLY A 95 15.81 -16.84 9.72
CA GLY A 95 16.63 -18.00 9.35
C GLY A 95 17.70 -18.41 10.37
N GLY A 96 17.80 -17.75 11.53
CA GLY A 96 18.78 -18.07 12.57
C GLY A 96 18.13 -18.35 13.92
N ASP A 97 18.83 -19.09 14.79
CA ASP A 97 18.46 -19.37 16.19
C ASP A 97 18.51 -18.12 17.10
N ASP A 98 18.72 -16.94 16.53
CA ASP A 98 18.69 -15.67 17.27
C ASP A 98 17.23 -15.25 17.52
N GLY A 99 16.71 -15.64 18.68
CA GLY A 99 15.40 -15.25 19.16
C GLY A 99 15.19 -13.73 19.22
N GLY A 100 16.27 -12.93 19.31
CA GLY A 100 16.22 -11.48 19.25
C GLY A 100 15.87 -10.96 17.85
N ALA A 101 16.48 -11.50 16.80
CA ALA A 101 16.20 -11.14 15.41
C ALA A 101 14.77 -11.52 14.99
N VAL A 102 14.28 -12.67 15.45
CA VAL A 102 12.91 -13.12 15.20
C VAL A 102 11.90 -12.19 15.90
N ALA A 103 12.13 -11.86 17.17
CA ALA A 103 11.29 -10.91 17.91
C ALA A 103 11.27 -9.54 17.24
N MET A 104 12.45 -8.99 16.90
CA MET A 104 12.57 -7.73 16.17
C MET A 104 11.76 -7.75 14.87
N THR A 105 11.94 -8.79 14.05
CA THR A 105 11.27 -8.93 12.76
C THR A 105 9.75 -8.93 12.94
N ARG A 106 9.26 -9.69 13.92
CA ARG A 106 7.82 -9.76 14.23
C ARG A 106 7.26 -8.40 14.66
N GLU A 107 7.87 -7.74 15.64
CA GLU A 107 7.34 -6.47 16.17
C GLU A 107 7.35 -5.36 15.10
N LEU A 108 8.41 -5.29 14.30
CA LEU A 108 8.50 -4.32 13.21
C LEU A 108 7.48 -4.61 12.10
N LEU A 109 7.21 -5.87 11.75
CA LEU A 109 6.18 -6.23 10.78
C LEU A 109 4.77 -5.90 11.26
N PHE A 110 4.46 -6.12 12.54
CA PHE A 110 3.16 -5.73 13.09
C PHE A 110 2.96 -4.22 13.12
N LEU A 111 4.00 -3.46 13.48
CA LEU A 111 3.94 -2.01 13.39
C LEU A 111 3.76 -1.53 11.94
N ASP A 112 4.50 -2.11 10.98
CA ASP A 112 4.35 -1.75 9.56
C ASP A 112 2.93 -2.07 9.04
N LEU A 113 2.38 -3.24 9.39
CA LEU A 113 1.01 -3.61 9.04
C LEU A 113 -0.02 -2.62 9.61
N ALA A 114 0.14 -2.21 10.87
CA ALA A 114 -0.74 -1.23 11.49
C ALA A 114 -0.65 0.14 10.76
N LEU A 115 0.56 0.57 10.38
CA LEU A 115 0.75 1.80 9.61
C LEU A 115 0.19 1.69 8.19
N GLU A 116 0.33 0.55 7.52
CA GLU A 116 -0.26 0.26 6.21
C GLU A 116 -1.78 0.42 6.25
N GLN A 117 -2.44 -0.14 7.27
CA GLN A 117 -3.88 -0.01 7.43
C GLN A 117 -4.31 1.45 7.60
N GLN A 118 -3.54 2.25 8.36
CA GLN A 118 -3.82 3.68 8.49
C GLN A 118 -3.63 4.42 7.16
N GLN A 119 -2.62 4.06 6.36
CA GLN A 119 -2.49 4.60 5.00
C GLN A 119 -3.68 4.23 4.12
N GLY A 120 -4.13 2.98 4.19
CA GLY A 120 -5.29 2.50 3.43
C GLY A 120 -6.57 3.25 3.78
N VAL A 121 -6.88 3.41 5.06
CA VAL A 121 -8.04 4.19 5.54
C VAL A 121 -7.96 5.64 5.06
N LEU A 122 -6.77 6.24 5.16
CA LEU A 122 -6.53 7.62 4.73
C LEU A 122 -6.78 7.79 3.22
N LEU A 123 -6.28 6.87 2.40
CA LEU A 123 -6.47 6.89 0.95
C LEU A 123 -7.92 6.61 0.56
N GLN A 124 -8.59 5.65 1.18
CA GLN A 124 -10.01 5.38 0.96
C GLN A 124 -10.89 6.61 1.21
N GLY A 125 -10.58 7.38 2.25
CA GLY A 125 -11.33 8.60 2.58
C GLY A 125 -11.01 9.81 1.70
N ASN A 126 -9.82 9.89 1.10
CA ASN A 126 -9.32 11.13 0.48
C ASN A 126 -8.88 11.01 -0.98
N ALA A 127 -8.79 9.81 -1.57
CA ALA A 127 -8.22 9.60 -2.91
C ALA A 127 -8.91 10.42 -4.01
N SER A 128 -10.22 10.68 -3.91
CA SER A 128 -10.95 11.51 -4.87
C SER A 128 -10.46 12.96 -4.90
N SER A 129 -10.02 13.48 -3.76
CA SER A 129 -9.57 14.87 -3.58
C SER A 129 -8.12 15.11 -3.99
N LEU A 130 -7.32 14.05 -4.11
CA LEU A 130 -5.90 14.15 -4.46
C LEU A 130 -5.72 14.60 -5.91
N LYS A 131 -4.78 15.52 -6.11
CA LYS A 131 -4.34 16.04 -7.41
C LYS A 131 -3.32 15.09 -8.04
N LEU A 132 -3.06 15.30 -9.34
CA LEU A 132 -2.09 14.50 -10.11
C LEU A 132 -0.70 14.43 -9.42
N GLN A 133 -0.16 15.57 -8.97
CA GLN A 133 1.14 15.62 -8.28
C GLN A 133 1.15 14.79 -6.99
N GLU A 134 0.08 14.89 -6.20
CA GLU A 134 -0.05 14.15 -4.94
C GLU A 134 -0.17 12.65 -5.21
N LEU A 135 -0.95 12.24 -6.21
CA LEU A 135 -1.11 10.84 -6.61
C LEU A 135 0.21 10.23 -7.13
N VAL A 136 1.03 11.00 -7.84
CA VAL A 136 2.36 10.55 -8.27
C VAL A 136 3.26 10.27 -7.08
N VAL A 137 3.25 11.16 -6.07
CA VAL A 137 4.00 10.96 -4.82
C VAL A 137 3.44 9.77 -4.03
N VAL A 138 2.12 9.65 -3.90
CA VAL A 138 1.47 8.53 -3.22
C VAL A 138 1.88 7.21 -3.87
N LEU A 139 1.77 7.09 -5.20
CA LEU A 139 2.11 5.84 -5.87
C LEU A 139 3.61 5.53 -5.76
N ARG A 140 4.48 6.54 -5.83
CA ARG A 140 5.93 6.38 -5.62
C ARG A 140 6.24 5.77 -4.25
N GLU A 141 5.66 6.30 -3.19
CA GLU A 141 5.87 5.82 -1.82
C GLU A 141 5.30 4.41 -1.61
N MET A 142 4.14 4.12 -2.20
CA MET A 142 3.55 2.78 -2.12
C MET A 142 4.34 1.72 -2.91
N LEU A 143 4.89 2.08 -4.07
CA LEU A 143 5.78 1.20 -4.84
C LEU A 143 7.09 0.95 -4.11
N LEU A 144 7.64 1.97 -3.42
CA LEU A 144 8.81 1.81 -2.56
C LEU A 144 8.55 0.76 -1.48
N THR A 145 7.47 0.92 -0.69
CA THR A 145 7.16 -0.04 0.39
C THR A 145 6.90 -1.44 -0.16
N ALA A 146 6.12 -1.56 -1.25
CA ALA A 146 5.89 -2.85 -1.90
C ALA A 146 7.19 -3.52 -2.38
N SER A 147 8.11 -2.75 -2.96
CA SER A 147 9.42 -3.26 -3.40
C SER A 147 10.30 -3.71 -2.23
N ALA A 148 10.22 -3.00 -1.10
CA ALA A 148 10.99 -3.31 0.10
C ALA A 148 10.46 -4.53 0.86
N HIS A 149 9.17 -4.86 0.76
CA HIS A 149 8.61 -6.13 1.27
C HIS A 149 8.98 -7.34 0.39
N LYS A 150 9.25 -7.12 -0.90
CA LYS A 150 9.62 -8.17 -1.86
C LYS A 150 10.93 -7.81 -2.56
N PRO A 151 12.08 -7.75 -1.84
CA PRO A 151 13.35 -7.25 -2.39
C PRO A 151 13.87 -8.08 -3.58
N VAL A 152 13.50 -9.36 -3.64
CA VAL A 152 13.86 -10.29 -4.73
C VAL A 152 13.11 -9.98 -6.03
N SER A 153 11.95 -9.30 -5.97
CA SER A 153 11.17 -8.95 -7.15
C SER A 153 11.88 -7.87 -7.96
N THR A 154 12.47 -8.26 -9.10
CA THR A 154 13.07 -7.33 -10.05
C THR A 154 12.03 -6.38 -10.65
N GLU A 155 10.83 -6.90 -10.93
CA GLU A 155 9.71 -6.16 -11.50
C GLU A 155 9.31 -4.96 -10.62
N LEU A 156 9.09 -5.18 -9.32
CA LEU A 156 8.74 -4.11 -8.39
C LEU A 156 9.85 -3.06 -8.26
N ARG A 157 11.11 -3.49 -8.21
CA ARG A 157 12.24 -2.56 -8.11
C ARG A 157 12.39 -1.71 -9.36
N SER A 158 12.23 -2.30 -10.55
CA SER A 158 12.23 -1.55 -11.81
C SER A 158 11.05 -0.58 -11.87
N MET A 159 9.83 -1.03 -11.53
CA MET A 159 8.66 -0.14 -11.51
C MET A 159 8.85 1.04 -10.56
N TYR A 160 9.36 0.81 -9.35
CA TYR A 160 9.67 1.89 -8.41
C TYR A 160 10.73 2.85 -8.97
N ALA A 161 11.83 2.33 -9.50
CA ALA A 161 12.92 3.16 -10.03
C ALA A 161 12.45 4.02 -11.21
N ASP A 162 11.73 3.42 -12.16
CA ASP A 162 11.16 4.12 -13.32
C ASP A 162 10.15 5.20 -12.87
N TRP A 163 9.28 4.86 -11.92
CA TRP A 163 8.29 5.78 -11.38
C TRP A 163 8.93 6.95 -10.63
N ALA A 164 9.97 6.69 -9.82
CA ALA A 164 10.68 7.73 -9.09
C ALA A 164 11.34 8.73 -10.05
N HIS A 165 12.01 8.22 -11.09
CA HIS A 165 12.68 9.06 -12.09
C HIS A 165 11.68 9.90 -12.91
N LEU A 166 10.59 9.28 -13.38
CA LEU A 166 9.62 9.95 -14.26
C LEU A 166 8.62 10.83 -13.50
N GLY A 167 8.29 10.48 -12.26
CA GLY A 167 7.38 11.25 -11.41
C GLY A 167 7.93 12.65 -11.10
N ASP A 168 9.23 12.75 -10.82
CA ASP A 168 9.92 14.02 -10.57
C ASP A 168 9.90 14.92 -11.82
N SER A 169 10.01 14.32 -13.01
CA SER A 169 9.94 15.04 -14.29
C SER A 169 8.58 15.70 -14.50
N LEU A 170 7.48 14.98 -14.24
CA LEU A 170 6.13 15.54 -14.36
C LEU A 170 5.89 16.66 -13.34
N ALA A 171 6.35 16.50 -12.10
CA ALA A 171 6.24 17.51 -11.06
C ALA A 171 6.98 18.81 -11.43
N ALA A 172 8.17 18.70 -12.02
CA ALA A 172 8.93 19.83 -12.53
C ALA A 172 8.17 20.60 -13.61
N THR A 173 7.59 19.91 -14.60
CA THR A 173 6.83 20.55 -15.70
C THR A 173 5.58 21.31 -15.24
N ALA A 174 4.92 20.85 -14.17
CA ALA A 174 3.74 21.51 -13.63
C ALA A 174 4.05 22.78 -12.83
N SER A 175 5.31 22.98 -12.41
CA SER A 175 5.77 24.15 -11.66
C SER A 175 6.33 25.27 -12.53
N SER A 176 6.71 24.96 -13.77
CA SER A 176 7.35 25.88 -14.72
C SER A 176 6.39 26.59 -15.67
N SER A 177 5.07 26.51 -15.44
CA SER A 177 4.03 27.08 -16.32
C SER A 177 3.92 28.62 -16.29
N SER A 178 4.94 29.35 -15.82
CA SER A 178 4.95 30.81 -15.71
C SER A 178 5.87 31.56 -16.68
N SER A 179 6.56 30.88 -17.62
CA SER A 179 7.42 31.60 -18.60
C SER A 179 7.53 30.93 -19.99
N SER A 180 6.78 31.53 -20.94
CA SER A 180 7.12 31.82 -22.34
C SER A 180 8.09 30.92 -23.13
N SER A 181 7.92 29.59 -23.13
CA SER A 181 8.54 28.68 -24.11
C SER A 181 7.62 27.48 -24.38
N SER A 182 6.47 27.75 -24.98
CA SER A 182 5.25 26.95 -24.86
C SER A 182 5.15 25.68 -25.70
N HIS A 183 6.03 25.42 -26.69
CA HIS A 183 5.89 24.24 -27.55
C HIS A 183 6.74 23.04 -27.07
N HIS A 184 8.03 23.25 -26.78
CA HIS A 184 8.93 22.17 -26.34
C HIS A 184 8.55 21.63 -24.95
N LEU A 185 8.14 22.52 -24.03
CA LEU A 185 7.71 22.13 -22.68
C LEU A 185 6.41 21.30 -22.69
N VAL A 186 5.49 21.61 -23.61
CA VAL A 186 4.23 20.86 -23.77
C VAL A 186 4.50 19.48 -24.39
N GLU A 187 5.45 19.40 -25.32
CA GLU A 187 5.86 18.13 -25.91
C GLU A 187 6.58 17.21 -24.92
N ASP A 188 7.45 17.73 -24.07
CA ASP A 188 8.12 16.97 -23.01
C ASP A 188 7.12 16.52 -21.92
N SER A 189 6.14 17.37 -21.60
CA SER A 189 5.07 17.04 -20.63
C SER A 189 4.16 15.92 -21.14
N ARG A 190 3.83 15.92 -22.44
CA ARG A 190 3.02 14.86 -23.06
C ARG A 190 3.77 13.52 -23.05
N GLU A 191 5.05 13.51 -23.39
CA GLU A 191 5.88 12.31 -23.35
C GLU A 191 5.98 11.74 -21.93
N ALA A 192 6.23 12.60 -20.92
CA ALA A 192 6.25 12.20 -19.51
C ALA A 192 4.90 11.61 -19.07
N ALA A 193 3.78 12.18 -19.50
CA ALA A 193 2.45 11.65 -19.21
C ALA A 193 2.19 10.29 -19.88
N LEU A 194 2.66 10.08 -21.12
CA LEU A 194 2.58 8.79 -21.82
C LEU A 194 3.41 7.71 -21.10
N LEU A 195 4.63 8.04 -20.68
CA LEU A 195 5.51 7.13 -19.94
C LEU A 195 4.90 6.76 -18.58
N LEU A 196 4.41 7.74 -17.81
CA LEU A 196 3.74 7.48 -16.54
C LEU A 196 2.45 6.68 -16.70
N LYS A 197 1.70 6.89 -17.80
CA LYS A 197 0.54 6.06 -18.13
C LYS A 197 0.97 4.62 -18.38
N ALA A 198 2.01 4.39 -19.18
CA ALA A 198 2.51 3.04 -19.45
C ALA A 198 2.97 2.33 -18.16
N LEU A 199 3.61 3.07 -17.25
CA LEU A 199 3.94 2.54 -15.93
C LEU A 199 2.70 2.27 -15.07
N ALA A 200 1.68 3.13 -15.11
CA ALA A 200 0.43 2.88 -14.38
C ALA A 200 -0.24 1.59 -14.86
N ASP A 201 -0.29 1.34 -16.17
CA ASP A 201 -0.78 0.08 -16.74
C ASP A 201 0.05 -1.14 -16.28
N ARG A 202 1.36 -0.96 -16.12
CA ARG A 202 2.26 -1.99 -15.57
C ARG A 202 1.93 -2.28 -14.11
N VAL A 203 1.66 -1.26 -13.30
CA VAL A 203 1.19 -1.41 -11.91
C VAL A 203 -0.16 -2.13 -11.86
N VAL A 204 -1.12 -1.78 -12.74
CA VAL A 204 -2.43 -2.49 -12.81
C VAL A 204 -2.22 -3.98 -13.04
N ARG A 205 -1.38 -4.35 -14.02
CA ARG A 205 -1.08 -5.76 -14.33
C ARG A 205 -0.41 -6.48 -13.16
N TYR A 206 0.57 -5.84 -12.52
CA TYR A 206 1.23 -6.40 -11.34
C TYR A 206 0.23 -6.64 -10.19
N VAL A 207 -0.63 -5.66 -9.91
CA VAL A 207 -1.65 -5.77 -8.85
C VAL A 207 -2.67 -6.86 -9.18
N GLY A 208 -3.15 -6.92 -10.43
CA GLY A 208 -4.06 -7.97 -10.89
C GLY A 208 -3.49 -9.37 -10.71
N ASN A 209 -2.28 -9.62 -11.23
CA ASN A 209 -1.60 -10.90 -11.07
C ASN A 209 -1.39 -11.26 -9.58
N THR A 210 -1.03 -10.29 -8.75
CA THR A 210 -0.82 -10.53 -7.32
C THR A 210 -2.13 -10.86 -6.60
N ILE A 211 -3.24 -10.23 -6.99
CA ILE A 211 -4.58 -10.55 -6.47
C ILE A 211 -4.96 -11.98 -6.85
N ASP A 212 -4.76 -12.36 -8.11
CA ASP A 212 -5.04 -13.71 -8.60
C ASP A 212 -4.20 -14.76 -7.87
N ASP A 213 -2.91 -14.50 -7.67
CA ASP A 213 -2.01 -15.38 -6.88
C ASP A 213 -2.51 -15.56 -5.44
N VAL A 214 -2.94 -14.47 -4.78
CA VAL A 214 -3.47 -14.54 -3.41
C VAL A 214 -4.79 -15.32 -3.38
N GLN A 215 -5.67 -15.11 -4.36
CA GLN A 215 -6.93 -15.84 -4.48
C GLN A 215 -6.69 -17.33 -4.65
N GLU A 216 -5.75 -17.73 -5.51
CA GLU A 216 -5.39 -19.13 -5.74
C GLU A 216 -4.77 -19.78 -4.49
N GLN A 217 -3.82 -19.08 -3.85
CA GLN A 217 -3.08 -19.62 -2.71
C GLN A 217 -3.90 -19.69 -1.42
N LEU A 218 -4.77 -18.70 -1.18
CA LEU A 218 -5.52 -18.56 0.07
C LEU A 218 -6.94 -19.12 -0.04
N GLY A 219 -7.60 -19.02 -1.20
CA GLY A 219 -9.03 -19.33 -1.35
C GLY A 219 -9.41 -20.76 -0.98
N SER A 220 -8.71 -21.75 -1.52
CA SER A 220 -8.99 -23.16 -1.18
C SER A 220 -8.69 -23.49 0.29
N LYS A 221 -7.63 -22.88 0.85
CA LYS A 221 -7.19 -23.11 2.23
C LYS A 221 -8.12 -22.47 3.25
N SER A 222 -8.60 -21.25 2.99
CA SER A 222 -9.52 -20.55 3.87
C SER A 222 -10.87 -21.28 3.96
N VAL A 223 -11.39 -21.77 2.84
CA VAL A 223 -12.61 -22.59 2.81
C VAL A 223 -12.40 -23.91 3.56
N TYR A 224 -11.28 -24.60 3.32
CA TYR A 224 -10.98 -25.86 4.01
C TYR A 224 -10.92 -25.67 5.53
N LEU A 225 -10.11 -24.73 6.02
CA LEU A 225 -9.93 -24.48 7.46
C LEU A 225 -11.21 -23.94 8.09
N GLY A 226 -11.90 -23.03 7.40
CA GLY A 226 -13.16 -22.43 7.86
C GLY A 226 -14.26 -23.46 8.09
N ASN A 227 -14.37 -24.45 7.21
CA ASN A 227 -15.31 -25.55 7.37
C ASN A 227 -14.99 -26.43 8.59
N GLN A 228 -13.71 -26.63 8.93
CA GLN A 228 -13.31 -27.41 10.11
C GLN A 228 -13.70 -26.74 11.42
N VAL A 229 -13.75 -25.40 11.46
CA VAL A 229 -14.15 -24.62 12.63
C VAL A 229 -15.63 -24.21 12.61
N GLY A 230 -16.41 -24.74 11.67
CA GLY A 230 -17.86 -24.47 11.58
C GLY A 230 -18.22 -23.03 11.18
N THR A 231 -17.33 -22.33 10.46
CA THR A 231 -17.61 -20.96 9.99
C THR A 231 -18.69 -20.97 8.91
N GLU A 232 -19.57 -19.96 8.94
CA GLU A 232 -20.63 -19.81 7.96
C GLU A 232 -20.08 -19.63 6.54
N LYS A 233 -20.70 -20.33 5.57
CA LYS A 233 -20.31 -20.25 4.15
C LYS A 233 -20.22 -18.80 3.64
N LYS A 234 -21.17 -17.93 4.03
CA LYS A 234 -21.17 -16.52 3.61
C LYS A 234 -19.91 -15.77 4.01
N VAL A 235 -19.33 -16.08 5.17
CA VAL A 235 -18.07 -15.48 5.64
C VAL A 235 -16.90 -16.02 4.82
N LEU A 236 -16.89 -17.32 4.52
CA LEU A 236 -15.85 -17.96 3.72
C LEU A 236 -15.84 -17.45 2.27
N ASP A 237 -17.02 -17.24 1.68
CA ASP A 237 -17.18 -16.77 0.30
C ASP A 237 -16.56 -15.37 0.08
N VAL A 238 -16.49 -14.53 1.10
CA VAL A 238 -15.93 -13.16 1.01
C VAL A 238 -14.60 -12.98 1.75
N PHE A 239 -14.10 -14.02 2.42
CA PHE A 239 -12.94 -13.89 3.32
C PHE A 239 -11.70 -13.34 2.60
N VAL A 240 -11.35 -13.92 1.44
CA VAL A 240 -10.16 -13.48 0.69
C VAL A 240 -10.36 -12.07 0.14
N ASP A 241 -11.56 -11.71 -0.29
CA ASP A 241 -11.90 -10.36 -0.74
C ASP A 241 -11.72 -9.33 0.39
N GLU A 242 -12.10 -9.66 1.63
CA GLU A 242 -11.87 -8.78 2.79
C GLU A 242 -10.38 -8.67 3.14
N VAL A 243 -9.62 -9.77 3.07
CA VAL A 243 -8.16 -9.74 3.25
C VAL A 243 -7.51 -8.83 2.22
N LEU A 244 -7.88 -8.97 0.94
CA LEU A 244 -7.38 -8.14 -0.14
C LEU A 244 -7.78 -6.67 0.04
N ARG A 245 -9.02 -6.40 0.45
CA ARG A 245 -9.52 -5.02 0.70
C ARG A 245 -8.78 -4.32 1.85
N GLY A 246 -8.31 -5.08 2.84
CA GLY A 246 -7.50 -4.59 3.95
C GLY A 246 -6.02 -4.37 3.63
N SER A 247 -5.57 -4.69 2.42
CA SER A 247 -4.14 -4.67 2.04
C SER A 247 -3.71 -3.44 1.25
N ALA A 248 -2.39 -3.23 1.14
CA ALA A 248 -1.81 -2.26 0.21
C ALA A 248 -2.23 -2.45 -1.26
N LEU A 249 -2.58 -3.67 -1.70
CA LEU A 249 -3.01 -3.93 -3.09
C LEU A 249 -4.31 -3.19 -3.43
N PHE A 250 -5.25 -3.14 -2.49
CA PHE A 250 -6.48 -2.38 -2.67
C PHE A 250 -6.20 -0.88 -2.73
N SER A 251 -5.30 -0.40 -1.87
CA SER A 251 -4.89 1.01 -1.87
C SER A 251 -4.17 1.40 -3.17
N LEU A 252 -3.31 0.53 -3.72
CA LEU A 252 -2.65 0.71 -5.02
C LEU A 252 -3.69 0.79 -6.14
N SER A 253 -4.65 -0.13 -6.14
CA SER A 253 -5.75 -0.16 -7.12
C SER A 253 -6.56 1.14 -7.09
N LEU A 254 -6.86 1.65 -5.89
CA LEU A 254 -7.60 2.91 -5.73
C LEU A 254 -6.84 4.11 -6.29
N VAL A 255 -5.54 4.21 -5.98
CA VAL A 255 -4.68 5.30 -6.45
C VAL A 255 -4.54 5.26 -7.96
N VAL A 256 -4.27 4.08 -8.54
CA VAL A 256 -4.11 3.94 -9.99
C VAL A 256 -5.42 4.23 -10.73
N LYS A 257 -6.56 3.75 -10.22
CA LYS A 257 -7.88 4.06 -10.78
C LYS A 257 -8.17 5.56 -10.81
N ARG A 258 -7.72 6.31 -9.79
CA ARG A 258 -7.86 7.77 -9.76
C ARG A 258 -6.90 8.45 -10.73
N LEU A 259 -5.68 7.93 -10.84
CA LEU A 259 -4.59 8.48 -11.62
C LEU A 259 -4.81 8.31 -13.14
N GLU A 260 -5.40 7.19 -13.56
CA GLU A 260 -5.64 6.86 -14.96
C GLU A 260 -6.31 7.99 -15.76
N PRO A 261 -7.51 8.50 -15.41
CA PRO A 261 -8.14 9.57 -16.19
C PRO A 261 -7.32 10.87 -16.23
N LEU A 262 -6.53 11.15 -15.18
CA LEU A 262 -5.68 12.33 -15.13
C LEU A 262 -4.48 12.20 -16.06
N LEU A 263 -3.83 11.04 -16.09
CA LEU A 263 -2.73 10.76 -17.00
C LEU A 263 -3.20 10.72 -18.45
N ARG A 264 -4.38 10.13 -18.74
CA ARG A 264 -4.95 10.15 -20.09
C ARG A 264 -5.21 11.56 -20.60
N ALA A 265 -5.76 12.42 -19.75
CA ALA A 265 -5.98 13.82 -20.08
C ALA A 265 -4.64 14.56 -20.33
N ALA A 266 -3.65 14.35 -19.47
CA ALA A 266 -2.32 14.95 -19.63
C ALA A 266 -1.58 14.45 -20.89
N ALA A 267 -1.76 13.17 -21.25
CA ALA A 267 -1.17 12.56 -22.44
C ALA A 267 -1.93 12.87 -23.75
N MET A 268 -3.06 13.58 -23.67
CA MET A 268 -3.98 13.83 -24.78
C MET A 268 -4.43 12.52 -25.48
N LEU A 269 -4.67 11.48 -24.69
CA LEU A 269 -5.15 10.20 -25.21
C LEU A 269 -6.67 10.25 -25.48
N PRO A 270 -7.15 9.67 -26.59
CA PRO A 270 -8.58 9.59 -26.88
C PRO A 270 -9.30 8.74 -25.82
N PRO A 271 -10.63 8.80 -25.68
CA PRO A 271 -11.36 8.09 -24.62
C PRO A 271 -11.47 6.57 -24.84
N TRP A 272 -11.00 6.04 -25.96
CA TRP A 272 -11.06 4.62 -26.29
C TRP A 272 -9.72 3.91 -26.01
N GLN A 273 -9.78 2.61 -25.78
CA GLN A 273 -8.62 1.74 -25.61
C GLN A 273 -8.81 0.51 -26.49
N LEU A 274 -7.77 0.17 -27.25
CA LEU A 274 -7.77 -1.06 -28.03
C LEU A 274 -7.37 -2.23 -27.12
N ILE A 275 -8.25 -3.21 -27.02
CA ILE A 275 -8.00 -4.46 -26.29
C ILE A 275 -7.81 -5.54 -27.34
N SER A 276 -6.60 -6.12 -27.39
CA SER A 276 -6.37 -7.31 -28.20
C SER A 276 -7.05 -8.49 -27.53
N ILE A 277 -8.04 -9.09 -28.19
CA ILE A 277 -8.78 -10.27 -27.70
C ILE A 277 -8.05 -11.59 -27.98
N VAL A 278 -6.83 -11.53 -28.51
CA VAL A 278 -6.09 -12.72 -28.96
C VAL A 278 -5.24 -13.25 -27.80
N GLU A 279 -5.35 -14.57 -27.55
CA GLU A 279 -4.70 -15.23 -26.41
C GLU A 279 -3.16 -15.23 -26.52
N ARG A 280 -2.61 -15.17 -27.74
CA ARG A 280 -1.18 -15.06 -27.99
C ARG A 280 -0.91 -14.03 -29.09
N VAL A 281 0.00 -13.11 -28.80
CA VAL A 281 0.50 -12.11 -29.76
C VAL A 281 1.93 -12.49 -30.14
N GLN A 282 2.23 -12.49 -31.43
CA GLN A 282 3.59 -12.61 -31.96
C GLN A 282 3.97 -11.28 -32.61
N GLY A 283 5.22 -10.86 -32.45
CA GLY A 283 5.71 -9.60 -33.00
C GLY A 283 7.21 -9.45 -32.79
N GLU A 284 7.76 -8.39 -33.36
CA GLU A 284 9.17 -8.02 -33.21
C GLU A 284 9.31 -6.94 -32.14
N LEU A 285 10.35 -7.06 -31.31
CA LEU A 285 10.71 -6.01 -30.36
C LEU A 285 11.38 -4.87 -31.11
N VAL A 286 10.73 -3.71 -31.15
CA VAL A 286 11.24 -2.50 -31.79
C VAL A 286 11.56 -1.46 -30.72
N SER A 287 12.77 -0.88 -30.79
CA SER A 287 13.13 0.27 -29.96
C SER A 287 12.68 1.55 -30.66
N ILE A 288 12.01 2.42 -29.92
CA ILE A 288 11.55 3.72 -30.38
C ILE A 288 12.11 4.81 -29.47
N ASP A 289 12.45 5.96 -30.04
CA ASP A 289 13.07 7.05 -29.28
C ASP A 289 12.06 7.78 -28.37
N GLN A 290 10.80 7.89 -28.80
CA GLN A 290 9.74 8.61 -28.08
C GLN A 290 8.36 7.96 -28.32
N LEU A 291 7.57 7.79 -27.26
CA LEU A 291 6.22 7.20 -27.31
C LEU A 291 5.25 8.07 -28.11
N LYS A 292 5.41 9.40 -28.10
CA LYS A 292 4.58 10.30 -28.91
C LYS A 292 4.67 10.06 -30.42
N ASN A 293 5.73 9.39 -30.89
CA ASN A 293 5.93 9.08 -32.31
C ASN A 293 5.15 7.83 -32.75
N ILE A 294 4.55 7.09 -31.82
CA ILE A 294 3.67 5.96 -32.12
C ILE A 294 2.25 6.48 -32.30
N GLN A 295 1.70 6.32 -33.51
CA GLN A 295 0.28 6.52 -33.83
C GLN A 295 -0.45 5.18 -33.86
#